data_AF-A0A846E2X8-F1
#
_entry.id   AF-A0A846E2X8-F1
#
_cell.length_a   1.000
_cell.length_b   1.000
_cell.length_c   1.000
_cell.angle_alpha   90.00
_cell.angle_beta   90.00
_cell.angle_gamma   90.00
#
_symmetry.space_group_name_H-M   'P 1'
#
loop_
_entity.id
_entity.type
_entity.pdbx_description
1 polymer ?
#
loop_
_entity_poly.entity_id
_entity_poly.type
_entity_poly.pdbx_seq_one_letter_code
_entity_poly.pdbx_strand_id
1 'polypeptide(L)'
;MATIISPSKLSLSDVEDKFKLQEVMEPEFFPECLENLPQLSELERQMLDRAKANYKYLSKDLVLEDLVKMVVVSPLLDLAGFYQPPFKVKAEYEVSLPIEDKDEDTIIKGRIDILVTSKPIWIAVIESKRSAVSLQPAIPQ
;
A
#
# COMPACT_ATOMS: atom_id res chain seq x y z
N MET A 1 4.58 -26.92 -22.62
CA MET A 1 3.30 -26.45 -22.08
C MET A 1 3.59 -25.34 -21.09
N ALA A 2 2.96 -24.17 -21.23
CA ALA A 2 3.16 -23.06 -20.30
C ALA A 2 2.27 -23.24 -19.07
N THR A 3 2.85 -23.15 -17.87
CA THR A 3 2.10 -23.19 -16.61
C THR A 3 1.73 -21.76 -16.23
N ILE A 4 0.43 -21.46 -16.20
CA ILE A 4 -0.09 -20.17 -15.72
C ILE A 4 -0.14 -20.23 -14.20
N ILE A 5 0.52 -19.27 -13.54
CA ILE A 5 0.56 -19.17 -12.08
C ILE A 5 -0.16 -17.89 -11.70
N SER A 6 -1.13 -18.00 -10.79
CA SER A 6 -1.80 -16.83 -10.24
C SER A 6 -0.87 -16.08 -9.29
N PRO A 7 -0.67 -14.75 -9.46
CA PRO A 7 0.11 -13.94 -8.52
C PRO A 7 -0.39 -14.02 -7.08
N SER A 8 -1.70 -14.25 -6.87
CA SER A 8 -2.31 -14.39 -5.53
C SER A 8 -1.82 -15.59 -4.72
N LYS A 9 -1.12 -16.53 -5.35
CA LYS A 9 -0.63 -17.77 -4.74
C LYS A 9 0.89 -17.80 -4.60
N LEU A 10 1.57 -16.70 -4.91
CA LEU A 10 3.02 -16.59 -4.83
C LEU A 10 3.38 -15.68 -3.64
N SER A 11 4.18 -16.20 -2.73
CA SER A 11 4.95 -15.39 -1.78
C SER A 11 6.16 -14.76 -2.47
N LEU A 12 6.82 -13.81 -1.81
CA LEU A 12 8.07 -13.26 -2.31
C LEU A 12 9.16 -14.34 -2.38
N SER A 13 9.19 -15.27 -1.41
CA SER A 13 10.11 -16.42 -1.42
C SER A 13 9.89 -17.31 -2.63
N ASP A 14 8.63 -17.59 -3.00
CA ASP A 14 8.32 -18.39 -4.19
C ASP A 14 8.84 -17.71 -5.47
N VAL A 15 8.76 -16.38 -5.53
CA VAL A 15 9.24 -15.59 -6.68
C VAL A 15 10.76 -15.60 -6.74
N GLU A 16 11.44 -15.36 -5.62
CA GLU A 16 12.91 -15.42 -5.52
C GLU A 16 13.43 -16.81 -5.93
N ASP A 17 12.86 -17.88 -5.38
CA ASP A 17 13.30 -19.25 -5.64
C ASP A 17 13.06 -19.69 -7.09
N LYS A 18 11.89 -19.34 -7.63
CA LYS A 18 11.46 -19.79 -8.96
C LYS A 18 12.10 -19.02 -10.09
N PHE A 19 12.26 -17.70 -9.92
CA PHE A 19 12.79 -16.82 -10.96
C PHE A 19 14.25 -16.42 -10.71
N LYS A 20 14.86 -16.90 -9.63
CA LYS A 20 16.25 -16.60 -9.24
C LYS A 20 16.49 -15.09 -9.10
N LEU A 21 15.47 -14.38 -8.64
CA LEU A 21 15.56 -12.95 -8.35
C LEU A 21 16.29 -12.74 -7.03
N GLN A 22 16.96 -11.59 -6.93
CA GLN A 22 17.66 -11.17 -5.73
C GLN A 22 17.18 -9.77 -5.34
N GLU A 23 17.02 -9.55 -4.03
CA GLU A 23 16.75 -8.22 -3.51
C GLU A 23 17.98 -7.33 -3.73
N VAL A 24 17.75 -6.17 -4.33
CA VAL A 24 18.74 -5.11 -4.51
C VAL A 24 18.80 -4.28 -3.23
N MET A 25 20.00 -4.14 -2.67
CA MET A 25 20.21 -3.48 -1.38
C MET A 25 20.93 -2.13 -1.51
N GLU A 26 21.37 -1.79 -2.71
CA GLU A 26 22.01 -0.54 -3.08
C GLU A 26 21.05 0.62 -2.82
N PRO A 27 21.36 1.51 -1.85
CA PRO A 27 20.53 2.67 -1.57
C PRO A 27 20.32 3.55 -2.81
N GLU A 28 21.33 3.64 -3.66
CA GLU A 28 21.36 4.49 -4.86
C GLU A 28 20.72 3.83 -6.09
N PHE A 29 19.98 2.72 -5.93
CA PHE A 29 19.36 2.03 -7.07
C PHE A 29 18.24 2.86 -7.73
N PHE A 30 17.50 3.64 -6.93
CA PHE A 30 16.52 4.62 -7.41
C PHE A 30 16.93 6.03 -6.98
N PRO A 31 17.98 6.61 -7.59
CA PRO A 31 18.51 7.90 -7.19
C PRO A 31 17.46 9.01 -7.33
N GLU A 32 16.55 8.90 -8.31
CA GLU A 32 15.43 9.83 -8.50
C GLU A 32 14.49 9.92 -7.29
N CYS A 33 14.44 8.88 -6.45
CA CYS A 33 13.66 8.87 -5.22
C CYS A 33 14.41 9.46 -4.03
N LEU A 34 15.70 9.78 -4.16
CA LEU A 34 16.55 10.31 -3.09
C LEU A 34 16.90 11.79 -3.27
N GLU A 35 16.67 12.34 -4.46
CA GLU A 35 16.96 13.73 -4.76
C GLU A 35 15.96 14.69 -4.07
N ASN A 36 16.49 15.80 -3.53
CA ASN A 36 15.72 16.90 -2.94
C ASN A 36 14.79 16.53 -1.77
N LEU A 37 15.07 15.43 -1.06
CA LEU A 37 14.34 15.06 0.15
C LEU A 37 14.79 15.87 1.37
N PRO A 38 13.89 16.17 2.32
CA PRO A 38 14.27 16.73 3.61
C PRO A 38 15.16 15.77 4.39
N GLN A 39 16.07 16.31 5.20
CA GLN A 39 16.88 15.49 6.10
C GLN A 39 16.00 14.91 7.20
N LEU A 40 16.15 13.61 7.44
CA LEU A 40 15.51 12.90 8.54
C LEU A 40 16.33 13.08 9.82
N SER A 41 15.63 13.25 10.93
CA SER A 41 16.21 13.10 12.26
C SER A 41 16.61 11.64 12.53
N GLU A 42 17.49 11.45 13.52
CA GLU A 42 17.92 10.12 13.95
C GLU A 42 16.74 9.25 14.39
N LEU A 43 15.76 9.84 15.09
CA LEU A 43 14.57 9.13 15.54
C LEU A 43 13.71 8.67 14.36
N GLU A 44 13.46 9.54 13.37
CA GLU A 44 12.69 9.19 12.18
C GLU A 44 13.38 8.08 11.39
N ARG A 45 14.71 8.15 11.24
CA ARG A 45 15.50 7.11 10.59
C ARG A 45 15.35 5.76 11.29
N GLN A 46 15.47 5.73 12.63
CA GLN A 46 15.32 4.49 13.40
C GLN A 46 13.91 3.88 13.26
N MET A 47 12.87 4.72 13.23
CA MET A 47 11.50 4.28 13.03
C MET A 47 11.29 3.70 11.62
N LEU A 48 11.82 4.35 10.60
CA LEU A 48 11.76 3.88 9.20
C LEU A 48 12.55 2.59 9.00
N ASP A 49 13.75 2.48 9.58
CA ASP A 49 14.57 1.27 9.51
C ASP A 49 13.85 0.09 10.15
N ARG A 50 13.16 0.31 11.27
CA ARG A 50 12.33 -0.72 11.92
C ARG A 50 11.13 -1.12 11.05
N ALA A 51 10.41 -0.16 10.46
CA ALA A 51 9.29 -0.45 9.57
C ALA A 51 9.74 -1.26 8.34
N LYS A 52 10.89 -0.89 7.74
CA LYS A 52 11.52 -1.62 6.64
C LYS A 52 11.90 -3.05 7.04
N ALA A 53 12.54 -3.23 8.19
CA ALA A 53 12.91 -4.55 8.70
C ALA A 53 11.69 -5.44 8.95
N ASN A 54 10.63 -4.89 9.56
CA ASN A 54 9.37 -5.60 9.78
C ASN A 54 8.74 -6.04 8.45
N TYR A 55 8.65 -5.13 7.48
CA TYR A 55 8.10 -5.44 6.16
C TYR A 55 8.87 -6.59 5.49
N LYS A 56 10.19 -6.50 5.43
CA LYS A 56 11.06 -7.54 4.84
C LYS A 56 10.92 -8.90 5.50
N TYR A 57 10.77 -8.93 6.82
CA TYR A 57 10.57 -10.19 7.53
C TYR A 57 9.20 -10.78 7.20
N LEU A 58 8.15 -9.97 7.27
CA LEU A 58 6.78 -10.42 7.05
C LEU A 58 6.56 -10.84 5.61
N SER A 59 7.07 -10.08 4.62
CA SER A 59 6.84 -10.30 3.19
C SER A 59 7.37 -11.62 2.63
N LYS A 60 8.21 -12.35 3.38
CA LYS A 60 8.74 -13.65 2.97
C LYS A 60 7.66 -14.74 2.94
N ASP A 61 6.69 -14.65 3.83
CA ASP A 61 5.56 -15.57 3.90
C ASP A 61 4.31 -14.97 3.26
N LEU A 62 3.24 -15.77 3.12
CA LEU A 62 1.96 -15.30 2.62
C LEU A 62 1.30 -14.38 3.68
N VAL A 63 1.65 -13.10 3.65
CA VAL A 63 1.32 -12.17 4.73
C VAL A 63 -0.19 -11.97 4.85
N LEU A 64 -0.64 -11.89 6.10
CA LEU A 64 -1.95 -11.37 6.42
C LEU A 64 -1.91 -9.85 6.24
N GLU A 65 -2.74 -9.37 5.33
CA GLU A 65 -2.91 -7.96 4.99
C GLU A 65 -2.99 -7.06 6.23
N ASP A 66 -3.81 -7.46 7.20
CA ASP A 66 -4.00 -6.74 8.47
C ASP A 66 -2.71 -6.60 9.29
N LEU A 67 -1.83 -7.59 9.22
CA LEU A 67 -0.54 -7.52 9.92
C LEU A 67 0.33 -6.44 9.29
N VAL A 68 0.41 -6.35 7.96
CA VAL A 68 1.13 -5.27 7.27
C VAL A 68 0.53 -3.91 7.61
N LYS A 69 -0.81 -3.81 7.65
CA LYS A 69 -1.49 -2.58 8.10
C LYS A 69 -0.98 -2.16 9.50
N MET A 70 -0.93 -3.10 10.44
CA MET A 70 -0.54 -2.81 11.83
C MET A 70 0.93 -2.49 12.05
N VAL A 71 1.87 -3.26 11.48
CA VAL A 71 3.31 -3.14 11.81
C VAL A 71 4.11 -2.29 10.84
N VAL A 72 3.53 -1.90 9.71
CA VAL A 72 4.20 -1.09 8.68
C VAL A 72 3.39 0.17 8.40
N VAL A 73 2.13 0.03 7.95
CA VAL A 73 1.34 1.19 7.50
C VAL A 73 1.01 2.13 8.65
N SER A 74 0.48 1.62 9.77
CA SER A 74 0.10 2.46 10.90
C SER A 74 1.27 3.25 11.50
N PRO A 75 2.47 2.65 11.71
CA PRO A 75 3.64 3.42 12.13
C PRO A 75 4.07 4.51 11.15
N LEU A 76 3.96 4.27 9.84
CA LEU A 76 4.29 5.29 8.83
C LEU A 76 3.28 6.45 8.84
N LEU A 77 2.00 6.15 9.03
CA LEU A 77 0.96 7.17 9.19
C LEU A 77 1.19 8.04 10.43
N ASP A 78 1.60 7.42 11.54
CA ASP A 78 1.96 8.12 12.77
C ASP A 78 3.18 9.03 12.56
N LEU A 79 4.25 8.49 11.94
CA LEU A 79 5.46 9.23 11.63
C LEU A 79 5.19 10.44 10.73
N ALA A 80 4.26 10.30 9.78
CA ALA A 80 3.82 11.39 8.91
C ALA A 80 2.87 12.39 9.60
N GLY A 81 2.51 12.17 10.87
CA GLY A 81 1.65 13.06 11.66
C GLY A 81 0.15 12.94 11.31
N PHE A 82 -0.27 11.93 10.55
CA PHE A 82 -1.66 11.83 10.07
C PHE A 82 -2.68 11.50 11.17
N TYR A 83 -2.24 11.08 12.35
CA TYR A 83 -3.09 10.90 13.53
C TYR A 83 -3.29 12.19 14.33
N GLN A 84 -2.65 13.29 13.93
CA GLN A 84 -2.71 14.57 14.62
C GLN A 84 -3.58 15.58 13.85
N PRO A 85 -4.11 16.63 14.52
CA PRO A 85 -4.81 17.72 13.81
C PRO A 85 -3.93 18.35 12.72
N PRO A 86 -4.50 18.80 11.59
CA PRO A 86 -5.93 18.85 11.25
C PRO A 86 -6.48 17.57 10.59
N PHE A 87 -5.70 16.50 10.57
CA PHE A 87 -6.07 15.27 9.87
C PHE A 87 -7.15 14.48 10.60
N LYS A 88 -7.99 13.80 9.82
CA LYS A 88 -8.99 12.85 10.31
C LYS A 88 -8.79 11.53 9.60
N VAL A 89 -8.66 10.46 10.38
CA VAL A 89 -8.49 9.10 9.89
C VAL A 89 -9.77 8.30 10.10
N LYS A 90 -10.18 7.55 9.07
CA LYS A 90 -11.23 6.55 9.13
C LYS A 90 -10.69 5.24 8.59
N ALA A 91 -10.93 4.13 9.29
CA ALA A 91 -10.65 2.79 8.80
C ALA A 91 -11.91 2.16 8.18
N GLU A 92 -11.74 1.26 7.22
CA GLU A 92 -12.82 0.50 6.56
C GLU A 92 -13.95 1.40 6.05
N TYR A 93 -13.60 2.51 5.40
CA TYR A 93 -14.55 3.51 4.95
C TYR A 93 -15.30 3.04 3.70
N GLU A 94 -16.62 2.87 3.82
CA GLU A 94 -17.48 2.52 2.68
C GLU A 94 -17.70 3.74 1.76
N VAL A 95 -17.55 3.50 0.47
CA VAL A 95 -17.77 4.51 -0.58
C VAL A 95 -18.83 3.98 -1.53
N SER A 96 -19.79 4.82 -1.90
CA SER A 96 -20.80 4.50 -2.91
C SER A 96 -20.75 5.57 -3.99
N LEU A 97 -20.58 5.15 -5.24
CA LEU A 97 -20.52 6.00 -6.41
C LEU A 97 -21.74 5.67 -7.28
N PRO A 98 -22.73 6.56 -7.39
CA PRO A 98 -23.79 6.41 -8.38
C PRO A 98 -23.17 6.62 -9.76
N ILE A 99 -23.47 5.72 -10.69
CA ILE A 99 -23.19 5.88 -12.11
C ILE A 99 -24.52 6.15 -12.79
N GLU A 100 -24.63 7.32 -13.42
CA GLU A 100 -25.72 7.59 -14.35
C GLU A 100 -25.41 6.83 -15.65
N ASP A 101 -25.95 5.62 -15.79
CA ASP A 101 -26.00 4.92 -17.07
C ASP A 101 -27.38 5.12 -17.71
N LYS A 102 -27.44 5.10 -19.04
CA LYS A 102 -28.62 5.51 -19.82
C LYS A 102 -29.85 4.61 -19.62
N ASP A 103 -29.69 3.44 -19.03
CA ASP A 103 -30.77 2.46 -18.87
C ASP A 103 -30.97 1.91 -17.44
N GLU A 104 -30.05 2.11 -16.48
CA GLU A 104 -30.24 1.72 -15.06
C GLU A 104 -29.44 2.59 -14.08
N ASP A 105 -30.05 2.96 -12.95
CA ASP A 105 -29.39 3.58 -11.79
C ASP A 105 -28.46 2.55 -11.10
N THR A 106 -27.22 2.44 -11.58
CA THR A 106 -26.23 1.52 -11.01
C THR A 106 -25.41 2.22 -9.92
N ILE A 107 -25.41 1.67 -8.70
CA ILE A 107 -24.56 2.14 -7.60
C ILE A 107 -23.38 1.19 -7.43
N ILE A 108 -22.16 1.68 -7.67
CA ILE A 108 -20.94 0.95 -7.34
C ILE A 108 -20.60 1.20 -5.87
N LYS A 109 -20.46 0.13 -5.10
CA LYS A 109 -19.98 0.18 -3.72
C LYS A 109 -18.55 -0.33 -3.66
N GLY A 110 -17.71 0.41 -2.96
CA GLY A 110 -16.33 0.06 -2.65
C GLY A 110 -16.03 0.30 -1.18
N ARG A 111 -14.85 -0.14 -0.75
CA ARG A 111 -14.33 0.09 0.59
C ARG A 111 -12.90 0.59 0.49
N ILE A 112 -12.52 1.48 1.39
CA ILE A 112 -11.17 1.98 1.57
C ILE A 112 -10.68 1.49 2.94
N ASP A 113 -9.55 0.79 2.97
CA ASP A 113 -8.97 0.29 4.22
C ASP A 113 -8.64 1.43 5.21
N ILE A 114 -7.92 2.46 4.75
CA ILE A 114 -7.59 3.64 5.55
C ILE A 114 -7.78 4.91 4.71
N LEU A 115 -8.64 5.80 5.20
CA LEU A 115 -8.93 7.11 4.62
C LEU A 115 -8.42 8.21 5.55
N VAL A 116 -7.39 8.94 5.12
CA VAL A 116 -6.92 10.16 5.78
C VAL A 116 -7.45 11.38 5.04
N THR A 117 -8.06 12.32 5.76
CA THR A 117 -8.63 13.54 5.19
C THR A 117 -8.14 14.80 5.90
N SER A 118 -7.87 15.84 5.12
CA SER A 118 -7.66 17.21 5.59
C SER A 118 -8.41 18.18 4.67
N LYS A 119 -9.12 19.17 5.23
CA LYS A 119 -9.85 20.17 4.44
C LYS A 119 -8.88 21.24 3.92
N PRO A 120 -9.02 21.76 2.68
CA PRO A 120 -10.09 21.49 1.73
C PRO A 120 -9.91 20.24 0.88
N ILE A 121 -8.70 19.81 0.48
CA ILE A 121 -8.50 18.56 -0.28
C ILE A 121 -7.07 18.03 -0.09
N TRP A 122 -6.93 16.95 0.69
CA TRP A 122 -5.90 15.91 0.49
C TRP A 122 -6.48 14.58 0.97
N ILE A 123 -6.43 13.55 0.12
CA ILE A 123 -6.92 12.20 0.40
C ILE A 123 -5.73 11.25 0.28
N ALA A 124 -5.31 10.65 1.39
CA ALA A 124 -4.48 9.45 1.33
C ALA A 124 -5.40 8.24 1.43
N VAL A 125 -5.50 7.50 0.33
CA VAL A 125 -6.14 6.18 0.29
C VAL A 125 -5.01 5.18 0.41
N ILE A 126 -4.92 4.51 1.56
CA ILE A 126 -4.02 3.38 1.69
C ILE A 126 -4.87 2.15 1.61
N GLU A 127 -4.68 1.40 0.53
CA GLU A 127 -5.26 0.10 0.33
C GLU A 127 -4.08 -0.89 0.31
N SER A 128 -4.04 -1.80 1.27
CA SER A 128 -3.09 -2.90 1.18
C SER A 128 -3.86 -4.08 0.64
N LYS A 129 -3.67 -4.44 -0.62
CA LYS A 129 -4.21 -5.71 -1.12
C LYS A 129 -3.08 -6.73 -1.17
N ARG A 130 -3.40 -8.00 -0.95
CA ARG A 130 -2.58 -9.08 -1.52
C ARG A 130 -2.36 -8.78 -3.00
N SER A 131 -1.17 -9.05 -3.52
CA SER A 131 -0.61 -8.70 -4.85
C SER A 131 -1.36 -9.24 -6.08
N ALA A 132 -2.69 -9.32 -6.02
CA ALA A 132 -3.53 -9.89 -7.06
C ALA A 132 -4.94 -9.28 -7.11
N VAL A 133 -5.09 -8.00 -6.78
CA VAL A 133 -6.27 -7.28 -7.27
C VAL A 133 -5.88 -6.51 -8.51
N SER A 134 -6.20 -7.17 -9.62
CA SER A 134 -6.27 -6.58 -10.94
C SER A 134 -6.98 -5.23 -10.88
N LEU A 135 -6.26 -4.16 -11.24
CA LEU A 135 -6.80 -2.82 -11.51
C LEU A 135 -7.59 -2.77 -12.83
N GLN A 136 -7.86 -3.90 -13.49
CA GLN A 136 -8.53 -3.90 -14.79
C GLN A 136 -9.96 -3.38 -14.82
N PRO A 137 -10.76 -3.26 -13.74
CA PRO A 137 -12.04 -2.56 -13.83
C PRO A 137 -11.92 -1.03 -13.61
N ALA A 138 -10.73 -0.49 -13.32
CA ALA A 138 -10.54 0.94 -13.05
C ALA A 138 -9.98 1.75 -14.24
N ILE A 139 -9.85 1.13 -15.42
CA ILE A 139 -9.52 1.84 -16.66
C ILE A 139 -10.85 2.24 -17.31
N PRO A 140 -11.18 3.54 -17.44
CA PRO A 140 -12.31 3.98 -18.25
C PRO A 140 -12.10 3.51 -19.69
N GLN A 141 -13.11 2.91 -20.32
CA GLN A 141 -13.17 2.79 -21.78
C GLN A 141 -13.73 4.08 -22.38
#